data_AF-A0A059F4M2-F1
#
_entry.id   AF-A0A059F4M2-F1
#
_cell.length_a   1.000
_cell.length_b   1.000
_cell.length_c   1.000
_cell.angle_alpha   90.00
_cell.angle_beta   90.00
_cell.angle_gamma   90.00
#
_symmetry.space_group_name_H-M   'P 1'
#
loop_
_entity.id
_entity.type
_entity.pdbx_description
1 polymer ?
#
loop_
_entity_poly.entity_id
_entity_poly.type
_entity_poly.pdbx_seq_one_letter_code
_entity_poly.pdbx_strand_id
1 'polypeptide(L)'
;MAGEQVVYAERPEKTLKWTGTKILIALLLFILSFTCIVLGLKPLIEGDNDLKAFVNILFVVFHFFYMFSFTAVKKTTHFFFWSLSFFMIDGMTLVFLFYDEIFF
;
A
#
# COMPACT_ATOMS: atom_id res chain seq x y z
N MET A 1 7.67 32.18 -42.49
CA MET A 1 6.66 32.11 -41.42
C MET A 1 7.31 31.39 -40.25
N ALA A 2 7.72 32.13 -39.21
CA ALA A 2 8.31 31.52 -38.01
C ALA A 2 7.15 31.07 -37.10
N GLY A 3 7.07 29.77 -36.84
CA GLY A 3 6.09 29.20 -35.93
C GLY A 3 6.35 29.67 -34.51
N GLU A 4 5.37 30.32 -33.90
CA GLU A 4 5.37 30.73 -32.50
C GLU A 4 5.43 29.47 -31.63
N GLN A 5 6.56 29.24 -30.95
CA GLN A 5 6.68 28.13 -30.01
C GLN A 5 5.89 28.50 -28.75
N VAL A 6 4.73 27.88 -28.60
CA VAL A 6 3.91 27.97 -27.38
C VAL A 6 4.66 27.27 -26.25
N VAL A 7 5.39 28.04 -25.45
CA VAL A 7 6.02 27.55 -24.22
C VAL A 7 4.90 27.29 -23.21
N TYR A 8 4.50 26.03 -23.06
CA TYR A 8 3.61 25.64 -21.98
C TYR A 8 4.33 25.91 -20.65
N ALA A 9 3.78 26.81 -19.84
CA ALA A 9 4.28 27.06 -18.50
C ALA A 9 4.30 25.73 -17.72
N GLU A 10 5.49 25.25 -17.36
CA GLU A 10 5.63 24.10 -16.47
C GLU A 10 4.89 24.41 -15.18
N ARG A 11 3.81 23.68 -14.90
CA ARG A 11 3.09 23.85 -13.63
C ARG A 11 4.08 23.48 -12.52
N PRO A 12 4.29 24.35 -11.51
CA PRO A 12 5.18 24.03 -10.42
C PRO A 12 4.73 22.72 -9.78
N GLU A 13 5.58 21.71 -9.85
CA GLU A 13 5.28 20.41 -9.27
C GLU A 13 5.06 20.58 -7.77
N LYS A 14 3.83 20.29 -7.31
CA LYS A 14 3.50 20.37 -5.88
C LYS A 14 4.21 19.24 -5.13
N THR A 15 5.38 19.56 -4.57
CA THR A 15 6.11 18.70 -3.65
C THR A 15 5.22 18.26 -2.49
N LEU A 16 5.48 17.08 -1.94
CA LEU A 16 4.73 16.57 -0.81
C LEU A 16 4.94 17.46 0.42
N LYS A 17 3.90 18.19 0.82
CA LYS A 17 3.85 18.86 2.12
C LYS A 17 3.36 17.87 3.16
N TRP A 18 4.22 17.53 4.12
CA TRP A 18 3.86 16.72 5.28
C TRP A 18 2.94 17.51 6.21
N THR A 19 1.80 16.91 6.53
CA THR A 19 0.85 17.42 7.52
C THR A 19 0.60 16.32 8.54
N GLY A 20 0.21 16.69 9.77
CA GLY A 20 -0.04 15.71 10.84
C GLY A 20 -1.01 14.60 10.41
N THR A 21 -2.06 14.96 9.66
CA THR A 21 -3.03 13.98 9.11
C THR A 21 -2.37 12.97 8.15
N LYS A 22 -1.46 13.40 7.27
CA LYS A 22 -0.78 12.48 6.34
C LYS A 22 0.15 11.52 7.07
N ILE A 23 0.84 12.01 8.10
CA ILE A 23 1.69 11.19 8.96
C ILE A 23 0.83 10.15 9.69
N LEU A 24 -0.30 10.58 10.26
CA LEU A 24 -1.25 9.69 10.93
C LEU A 24 -1.78 8.60 9.98
N ILE A 25 -2.20 8.96 8.76
CA ILE A 25 -2.67 7.99 7.76
C ILE A 25 -1.57 6.98 7.42
N ALA A 26 -0.35 7.45 7.14
CA ALA A 26 0.75 6.55 6.83
C ALA A 26 1.03 5.59 8.00
N LEU A 27 1.07 6.12 9.22
CA LEU A 27 1.32 5.33 10.43
C LEU A 27 0.23 4.27 10.67
N LEU A 28 -1.03 4.60 10.45
CA LEU A 28 -2.13 3.65 10.55
C LEU A 28 -2.02 2.53 9.50
N LEU A 29 -1.69 2.87 8.25
CA LEU A 29 -1.46 1.88 7.19
C LEU A 29 -0.28 0.96 7.53
N PHE A 30 0.82 1.51 8.06
CA PHE A 30 1.95 0.71 8.50
C PHE A 30 1.57 -0.26 9.62
N ILE A 31 0.87 0.21 10.66
CA ILE A 31 0.41 -0.66 11.76
C ILE A 31 -0.49 -1.77 11.23
N LEU A 32 -1.47 -1.43 10.40
CA LEU A 32 -2.41 -2.40 9.83
C LEU A 32 -1.68 -3.45 8.98
N SER A 33 -0.79 -3.00 8.10
CA SER A 33 0.04 -3.86 7.26
C SER A 33 0.94 -4.78 8.09
N PHE A 34 1.56 -4.29 9.17
CA PHE A 34 2.32 -5.13 10.09
C PHE A 34 1.45 -6.23 10.72
N THR A 35 0.23 -5.92 11.15
CA THR A 35 -0.72 -6.92 11.65
C THR A 35 -1.05 -7.96 10.57
N CYS A 36 -1.32 -7.53 9.34
CA CYS A 36 -1.57 -8.42 8.20
C CYS A 36 -0.38 -9.35 7.92
N ILE A 37 0.85 -8.84 7.98
CA ILE A 37 2.07 -9.66 7.80
C ILE A 37 2.16 -10.75 8.87
N VAL A 38 1.97 -10.39 10.14
CA VAL A 38 2.06 -11.36 11.25
C VAL A 38 1.00 -12.45 11.11
N LEU A 39 -0.24 -12.07 10.78
CA LEU A 39 -1.33 -13.03 10.56
C LEU A 39 -1.10 -13.90 9.32
N GLY A 40 -0.59 -13.33 8.23
CA GLY A 40 -0.26 -14.08 7.01
C GLY A 40 0.89 -15.07 7.20
N LEU A 41 1.86 -14.76 8.07
CA LEU A 41 2.98 -15.66 8.39
C LEU A 41 2.61 -16.75 9.40
N LYS A 42 1.59 -16.55 10.23
CA LYS A 42 1.13 -17.53 11.22
C LYS A 42 0.94 -18.96 10.67
N PRO A 43 0.17 -19.19 9.57
CA PRO A 43 -0.01 -20.55 9.04
C PRO A 43 1.30 -21.19 8.56
N LEU A 44 2.27 -20.41 8.07
CA LEU A 44 3.59 -20.93 7.71
C LEU A 44 4.37 -21.42 8.93
N ILE A 45 4.32 -20.67 10.02
CA ILE A 45 5.02 -21.02 11.26
C ILE A 45 4.39 -22.27 11.89
N GLU A 46 3.07 -22.43 11.75
CA GLU A 46 2.32 -23.60 12.21
C GLU A 46 2.51 -24.84 11.30
N GLY A 47 3.23 -24.70 10.18
CA GLY A 47 3.58 -25.80 9.28
C GLY A 47 2.47 -26.19 8.31
N ASP A 48 1.47 -25.31 8.13
CA ASP A 48 0.40 -25.50 7.17
C ASP A 48 0.91 -25.21 5.75
N ASN A 49 0.80 -26.19 4.86
CA ASN A 49 1.29 -26.11 3.48
C ASN A 49 0.16 -26.07 2.45
N ASP A 50 -1.06 -25.75 2.88
CA ASP A 50 -2.18 -25.61 1.97
C ASP A 50 -2.01 -24.40 1.03
N LEU A 51 -2.75 -24.39 -0.09
CA LEU A 51 -2.72 -23.32 -1.09
C LEU A 51 -2.99 -21.94 -0.45
N LYS A 52 -3.82 -21.89 0.61
CA LYS A 52 -4.10 -20.68 1.40
C LYS A 52 -2.84 -20.11 2.05
N ALA A 53 -1.97 -20.96 2.59
CA ALA A 53 -0.70 -20.53 3.18
C ALA A 53 0.25 -19.94 2.12
N PHE A 54 0.32 -20.54 0.92
CA PHE A 54 1.11 -19.99 -0.18
C PHE A 54 0.62 -18.60 -0.63
N VAL A 55 -0.70 -18.43 -0.74
CA VAL A 55 -1.29 -17.12 -1.09
C VAL A 55 -1.01 -16.07 0.00
N ASN A 56 -1.00 -16.45 1.27
CA ASN A 56 -0.61 -15.54 2.36
C ASN A 56 0.84 -15.03 2.23
N ILE A 57 1.77 -15.84 1.74
CA ILE A 57 3.16 -15.39 1.47
C ILE A 57 3.15 -14.28 0.41
N LEU A 58 2.34 -14.42 -0.65
CA LEU A 58 2.23 -13.39 -1.68
C LEU A 58 1.71 -12.07 -1.09
N PHE A 59 0.69 -12.13 -0.23
CA PHE A 59 0.21 -10.93 0.48
C PHE A 59 1.30 -10.31 1.37
N VAL A 60 2.05 -11.12 2.12
CA VAL A 60 3.19 -10.65 2.93
C VAL A 60 4.23 -9.94 2.06
N VAL A 61 4.58 -10.50 0.91
CA VAL A 61 5.52 -9.87 -0.04
C VAL A 61 4.96 -8.55 -0.57
N PHE A 62 3.66 -8.49 -0.91
CA PHE A 62 3.03 -7.25 -1.36
C PHE A 62 3.03 -6.17 -0.27
N HIS A 63 2.80 -6.53 0.99
CA HIS A 63 2.90 -5.61 2.12
C HIS A 63 4.30 -5.02 2.23
N PHE A 64 5.34 -5.85 2.23
CA PHE A 64 6.72 -5.37 2.23
C PHE A 64 7.01 -4.46 1.03
N PHE A 65 6.59 -4.84 -0.18
CA PHE A 65 6.74 -4.02 -1.37
C PHE A 65 6.10 -2.64 -1.21
N TYR A 66 4.85 -2.57 -0.72
CA TYR A 66 4.16 -1.30 -0.51
C TYR A 66 4.78 -0.45 0.60
N MET A 67 5.23 -1.08 1.69
CA MET A 67 5.99 -0.43 2.76
C MET A 67 7.28 0.23 2.22
N PHE A 68 8.07 -0.49 1.41
CA PHE A 68 9.29 0.06 0.82
C PHE A 68 9.02 1.11 -0.26
N SER A 69 7.93 0.97 -1.01
CA SER A 69 7.53 1.93 -2.06
C SER A 69 7.21 3.33 -1.51
N PHE A 70 6.97 3.45 -0.20
CA PHE A 70 6.82 4.73 0.48
C PHE A 70 7.99 5.69 0.22
N THR A 71 9.21 5.16 0.07
CA THR A 71 10.42 5.95 -0.23
C THR A 71 10.35 6.68 -1.58
N ALA A 72 9.51 6.20 -2.52
CA ALA A 72 9.28 6.84 -3.82
C ALA A 72 8.22 7.97 -3.75
N VAL A 73 7.55 8.15 -2.61
CA VAL A 73 6.44 9.11 -2.45
C VAL A 73 6.98 10.53 -2.21
N LYS A 74 7.17 11.27 -3.31
CA LYS A 74 7.71 12.66 -3.28
C LYS A 74 6.68 13.75 -3.55
N LYS A 75 5.51 13.38 -4.10
CA LYS A 75 4.45 14.32 -4.51
C LYS A 75 3.17 14.05 -3.74
N THR A 76 2.34 15.08 -3.55
CA THR A 76 1.06 14.93 -2.86
C THR A 76 0.13 13.94 -3.57
N THR A 77 0.07 13.98 -4.91
CA THR A 77 -0.71 13.02 -5.70
C THR A 77 -0.20 11.59 -5.52
N HIS A 78 1.12 11.39 -5.51
CA HIS A 78 1.72 10.07 -5.26
C HIS A 78 1.36 9.55 -3.88
N PHE A 79 1.28 10.42 -2.87
CA PHE A 79 0.88 10.02 -1.53
C PHE A 79 -0.55 9.49 -1.51
N PHE A 80 -1.49 10.18 -2.15
CA PHE A 80 -2.88 9.71 -2.20
C PHE A 80 -3.01 8.37 -2.94
N PHE A 81 -2.36 8.23 -4.10
CA PHE A 81 -2.34 6.96 -4.82
C PHE A 81 -1.68 5.84 -4.00
N TRP A 82 -0.53 6.10 -3.39
CA TRP A 82 0.15 5.15 -2.52
C TRP A 82 -0.75 4.72 -1.35
N SER A 83 -1.39 5.68 -0.67
CA SER A 83 -2.27 5.38 0.47
C SER A 83 -3.50 4.56 0.07
N LEU A 84 -4.12 4.86 -1.09
CA LEU A 84 -5.30 4.14 -1.56
C LEU A 84 -4.94 2.72 -1.99
N SER A 85 -3.86 2.55 -2.75
CA SER A 85 -3.38 1.24 -3.17
C SER A 85 -2.94 0.40 -1.99
N PHE A 86 -2.27 1.01 -1.00
CA PHE A 86 -1.85 0.30 0.21
C PHE A 86 -3.06 -0.14 1.03
N PHE A 87 -4.04 0.75 1.22
CA PHE A 87 -5.30 0.42 1.87
C PHE A 87 -6.07 -0.71 1.14
N MET A 88 -6.05 -0.74 -0.19
CA MET A 88 -6.65 -1.85 -0.95
C MET A 88 -5.95 -3.18 -0.67
N ILE A 89 -4.63 -3.20 -0.58
CA ILE A 89 -3.87 -4.41 -0.25
C ILE A 89 -4.17 -4.87 1.19
N ASP A 90 -4.22 -3.95 2.16
CA ASP A 90 -4.65 -4.25 3.53
C ASP A 90 -6.06 -4.86 3.54
N GLY A 91 -7.02 -4.20 2.89
CA GLY A 91 -8.40 -4.65 2.81
C GLY A 91 -8.53 -6.03 2.15
N MET A 92 -7.87 -6.25 1.02
CA MET A 92 -7.87 -7.55 0.34
C MET A 92 -7.26 -8.65 1.21
N THR A 93 -6.17 -8.34 1.93
CA THR A 93 -5.52 -9.30 2.83
C THR A 93 -6.45 -9.69 3.97
N LEU A 94 -7.12 -8.72 4.59
CA LEU A 94 -8.09 -8.98 5.66
C LEU A 94 -9.28 -9.79 5.17
N VAL A 95 -9.86 -9.42 4.02
CA VAL A 95 -10.96 -10.18 3.42
C VAL A 95 -10.53 -11.61 3.11
N PHE A 96 -9.29 -11.83 2.66
CA PHE A 96 -8.77 -13.17 2.40
C PHE A 96 -8.55 -13.98 3.69
N LEU A 97 -7.97 -13.37 4.71
CA LEU A 97 -7.69 -14.02 6.00
C LEU A 97 -9.00 -14.42 6.71
N PHE A 98 -9.98 -13.52 6.72
CA PHE A 98 -11.25 -13.68 7.42
C PHE A 98 -12.40 -14.08 6.49
N TYR A 99 -12.10 -14.58 5.28
CA TYR A 99 -13.12 -14.94 4.29
C TYR A 99 -14.15 -15.90 4.88
N ASP A 100 -13.67 -16.93 5.57
CA ASP A 100 -14.53 -17.95 6.16
C ASP A 100 -15.42 -17.37 7.28
N GLU A 101 -14.89 -16.46 8.11
CA GLU A 101 -15.64 -15.84 9.21
C GLU A 101 -16.65 -14.77 8.75
N ILE A 102 -16.41 -14.14 7.60
CA ILE A 102 -17.28 -13.08 7.06
C ILE A 102 -18.45 -13.68 6.28
N PHE A 103 -18.23 -14.78 5.57
CA PHE A 103 -19.18 -15.33 4.60
C PHE A 103 -19.83 -16.66 5.02
N PHE A 104 -19.33 -17.35 6.05
CA PHE A 104 -19.87 -18.60 6.57
C PHE A 104 -20.12 -18.54 8.08
#